data_AF-A0A6N7AV24-F1
#
_entry.id   AF-A0A6N7AV24-F1
#
_cell.length_a   1.000
_cell.length_b   1.000
_cell.length_c   1.000
_cell.angle_alpha   90.00
_cell.angle_beta   90.00
_cell.angle_gamma   90.00
#
_symmetry.space_group_name_H-M   'P 1'
#
loop_
_entity.id
_entity.type
_entity.pdbx_description
1 polymer ?
#
loop_
_entity_poly.entity_id
_entity_poly.type
_entity_poly.pdbx_seq_one_letter_code
_entity_poly.pdbx_strand_id
1 'polypeptide(L)'
;MKAKDALIEFDAYLKLKLKDLNKLVAKEAVELMTNFYKEVKSIECAKESSDMLLFQYNANFEDKNKYDLNITRQFIPIPDQSEILQLSLTLTYSSNNEFNEIKSGNMWCESENQMGTFIKDILNHEAYKIAETLTPKEITLTFENAE
;
A
#
# COMPACT_ATOMS: atom_id res chain seq x y z
N MET A 1 13.95 -8.28 -7.29
CA MET A 1 13.22 -7.87 -8.50
C MET A 1 13.69 -6.51 -8.99
N LYS A 2 13.47 -6.19 -10.26
CA LYS A 2 13.57 -4.81 -10.78
C LYS A 2 12.31 -4.03 -10.42
N ALA A 3 12.39 -2.72 -10.25
CA ALA A 3 11.25 -1.90 -9.83
C ALA A 3 10.11 -1.94 -10.85
N LYS A 4 10.43 -1.86 -12.14
CA LYS A 4 9.43 -1.96 -13.23
C LYS A 4 8.70 -3.30 -13.33
N ASP A 5 9.26 -4.35 -12.72
CA ASP A 5 8.66 -5.68 -12.70
C ASP A 5 7.74 -5.87 -11.47
N ALA A 6 7.63 -4.86 -10.59
CA ALA A 6 6.93 -4.97 -9.30
C ALA A 6 5.47 -5.45 -9.44
N LEU A 7 4.74 -5.00 -10.47
CA LEU A 7 3.37 -5.45 -10.71
C LEU A 7 3.31 -6.96 -11.00
N ILE A 8 4.18 -7.44 -11.90
CA ILE A 8 4.24 -8.86 -12.29
C ILE A 8 4.66 -9.72 -11.10
N GLU A 9 5.64 -9.25 -10.33
CA GLU A 9 6.16 -9.94 -9.16
C GLU A 9 5.13 -9.98 -8.02
N PHE A 10 4.34 -8.92 -7.83
CA PHE A 10 3.26 -8.92 -6.85
C PHE A 10 2.12 -9.85 -7.26
N ASP A 11 1.75 -9.89 -8.54
CA ASP A 11 0.77 -10.85 -9.06
C ASP A 11 1.21 -12.31 -8.87
N ALA A 12 2.50 -12.60 -9.11
CA ALA A 12 3.08 -13.91 -8.82
C ALA A 12 3.06 -14.21 -7.32
N TYR A 13 3.34 -13.21 -6.49
CA TYR A 13 3.31 -13.31 -5.03
C TYR A 13 1.90 -13.59 -4.49
N LEU A 14 0.85 -12.93 -5.02
CA LEU A 14 -0.55 -13.22 -4.68
C LEU A 14 -0.92 -14.68 -4.96
N LYS A 15 -0.54 -15.19 -6.13
CA LYS A 15 -0.76 -16.60 -6.51
C LYS A 15 -0.04 -17.56 -5.57
N LEU A 16 1.21 -17.26 -5.21
CA LEU A 16 1.99 -18.04 -4.25
C LEU A 16 1.31 -18.10 -2.87
N LYS A 17 0.73 -16.99 -2.42
CA LYS A 17 0.00 -16.92 -1.14
C LYS A 17 -1.45 -17.39 -1.23
N LEU A 18 -1.90 -17.88 -2.39
CA LEU A 18 -3.28 -18.32 -2.66
C LEU A 18 -4.32 -17.23 -2.34
N LYS A 19 -3.99 -15.98 -2.66
CA LYS A 19 -4.86 -14.82 -2.45
C LYS A 19 -5.47 -14.35 -3.77
N ASP A 20 -6.72 -13.92 -3.69
CA ASP A 20 -7.48 -13.34 -4.79
C ASP A 20 -7.56 -11.82 -4.55
N LEU A 21 -6.97 -11.03 -5.46
CA LEU A 21 -6.91 -9.57 -5.36
C LEU A 21 -8.30 -8.96 -5.10
N ASN A 22 -9.33 -9.48 -5.77
CA ASN A 22 -10.68 -8.91 -5.72
C ASN A 22 -11.47 -9.28 -4.45
N LYS A 23 -10.84 -10.01 -3.52
CA LYS A 23 -11.46 -10.46 -2.27
C LYS A 23 -10.67 -10.08 -1.03
N LEU A 24 -9.62 -9.26 -1.18
CA LEU A 24 -8.81 -8.86 -0.05
C LEU A 24 -9.61 -8.00 0.93
N VAL A 25 -9.32 -8.17 2.21
CA VAL A 25 -9.72 -7.25 3.28
C VAL A 25 -8.53 -6.42 3.75
N ALA A 26 -8.77 -5.36 4.54
CA ALA A 26 -7.74 -4.42 5.01
C ALA A 26 -6.53 -5.13 5.64
N LYS A 27 -6.78 -6.10 6.52
CA LYS A 27 -5.73 -6.91 7.15
C LYS A 27 -4.85 -7.63 6.13
N GLU A 28 -5.48 -8.30 5.17
CA GLU A 28 -4.75 -9.07 4.15
C GLU A 28 -3.94 -8.16 3.22
N ALA A 29 -4.47 -6.98 2.88
CA ALA A 29 -3.75 -6.01 2.07
C ALA A 29 -2.49 -5.49 2.77
N VAL A 30 -2.59 -5.12 4.06
CA VAL A 30 -1.44 -4.70 4.87
C VAL A 30 -0.42 -5.84 4.99
N GLU A 31 -0.87 -7.06 5.31
CA GLU A 31 0.00 -8.24 5.41
C GLU A 31 0.69 -8.57 4.09
N LEU A 32 -0.02 -8.49 2.96
CA LEU A 32 0.53 -8.79 1.64
C LEU A 32 1.60 -7.78 1.23
N MET A 33 1.32 -6.48 1.35
CA MET A 33 2.26 -5.43 0.95
C MET A 33 3.50 -5.40 1.86
N THR A 34 3.33 -5.55 3.17
CA THR A 34 4.46 -5.57 4.13
C THR A 34 5.31 -6.82 3.98
N ASN A 35 4.71 -7.99 3.79
CA ASN A 35 5.47 -9.21 3.55
C ASN A 35 6.12 -9.21 2.16
N PHE A 36 5.47 -8.67 1.12
CA PHE A 36 6.08 -8.52 -0.20
C PHE A 36 7.32 -7.62 -0.16
N TYR A 37 7.24 -6.49 0.56
CA TYR A 37 8.39 -5.62 0.81
C TYR A 37 9.53 -6.34 1.53
N LYS A 38 9.21 -7.20 2.50
CA LYS A 38 10.20 -7.95 3.26
C LYS A 38 10.82 -9.10 2.46
N GLU A 39 10.00 -9.88 1.77
CA GLU A 39 10.39 -11.14 1.12
C GLU A 39 10.94 -10.92 -0.30
N VAL A 40 10.46 -9.89 -1.02
CA VAL A 40 10.84 -9.63 -2.42
C VAL A 40 11.62 -8.33 -2.49
N LYS A 41 12.96 -8.41 -2.38
CA LYS A 41 13.84 -7.24 -2.38
C LYS A 41 14.03 -6.65 -3.78
N SER A 42 14.04 -5.33 -3.87
CA SER A 42 14.51 -4.64 -5.08
C SER A 42 16.02 -4.81 -5.22
N ILE A 43 16.51 -5.00 -6.45
CA ILE A 43 17.95 -4.99 -6.75
C ILE A 43 18.44 -3.64 -7.30
N GLU A 44 17.51 -2.71 -7.55
CA GLU A 44 17.78 -1.41 -8.18
C GLU A 44 17.75 -0.26 -7.16
N CYS A 45 17.28 -0.52 -5.93
CA CYS A 45 17.22 0.43 -4.83
C CYS A 45 18.42 0.23 -3.90
N ALA A 46 19.46 1.07 -4.02
CA ALA A 46 20.71 0.85 -3.29
C ALA A 46 20.73 1.42 -1.86
N LYS A 47 19.81 2.34 -1.52
CA LYS A 47 19.68 2.93 -0.18
C LYS A 47 18.40 2.43 0.48
N GLU A 48 18.39 2.33 1.80
CA GLU A 48 17.16 1.97 2.52
C GLU A 48 16.01 2.92 2.16
N SER A 49 16.27 4.22 2.13
CA SER A 49 15.31 5.27 1.74
C SER A 49 14.91 5.28 0.25
N SER A 50 15.33 4.30 -0.54
CA SER A 50 14.98 4.18 -1.96
C SER A 50 14.01 3.03 -2.24
N ASP A 51 13.68 2.22 -1.24
CA ASP A 51 12.63 1.20 -1.28
C ASP A 51 11.83 1.32 0.02
N MET A 52 10.66 1.94 -0.06
CA MET A 52 9.88 2.37 1.10
C MET A 52 8.43 1.92 1.00
N LEU A 53 7.75 1.81 2.14
CA LEU A 53 6.30 1.67 2.19
C LEU A 53 5.63 2.95 2.64
N LEU A 54 4.44 3.17 2.11
CA LEU A 54 3.55 4.27 2.44
C LEU A 54 2.17 3.71 2.72
N PHE A 55 1.58 4.07 3.86
CA PHE A 55 0.16 3.86 4.15
C PHE A 55 -0.55 5.21 4.04
N GLN A 56 -1.59 5.29 3.22
CA GLN A 56 -2.37 6.48 2.97
C GLN A 56 -3.85 6.21 3.24
N TYR A 57 -4.53 7.23 3.76
CA TYR A 57 -5.96 7.17 4.03
C TYR A 57 -6.58 8.53 3.78
N ASN A 58 -7.64 8.57 2.98
CA ASN A 58 -8.29 9.83 2.60
C ASN A 58 -9.69 9.58 2.06
N ALA A 59 -10.54 10.61 2.14
CA ALA A 59 -11.71 10.69 1.26
C ALA A 59 -11.23 10.63 -0.19
N ASN A 60 -11.93 9.84 -1.02
CA ASN A 60 -11.56 9.69 -2.42
C ASN A 60 -11.74 11.04 -3.14
N PHE A 61 -10.75 11.40 -3.97
CA PHE A 61 -10.69 12.70 -4.62
C PHE A 61 -11.72 12.85 -5.76
N GLU A 62 -12.08 11.75 -6.42
CA GLU A 62 -13.02 11.73 -7.54
C GLU A 62 -14.47 11.61 -7.06
N ASP A 63 -14.71 10.86 -5.98
CA ASP A 63 -16.02 10.63 -5.39
C ASP A 63 -15.98 10.78 -3.87
N LYS A 64 -16.53 11.88 -3.36
CA LYS A 64 -16.60 12.18 -1.92
C LYS A 64 -17.44 11.16 -1.12
N ASN A 65 -18.21 10.30 -1.79
CA ASN A 65 -18.94 9.20 -1.16
C ASN A 65 -18.10 7.93 -1.08
N LYS A 66 -16.81 7.98 -1.43
CA LYS A 66 -15.86 6.90 -1.28
C LYS A 66 -14.72 7.30 -0.35
N TYR A 67 -14.12 6.31 0.29
CA TYR A 67 -12.94 6.47 1.13
C TYR A 67 -11.90 5.45 0.71
N ASP A 68 -10.66 5.90 0.56
CA ASP A 68 -9.56 5.06 0.11
C ASP A 68 -8.59 4.81 1.26
N LEU A 69 -8.22 3.54 1.39
CA LEU A 69 -7.07 3.10 2.15
C LEU A 69 -6.08 2.51 1.15
N ASN A 70 -4.89 3.06 1.09
CA ASN A 70 -3.86 2.67 0.15
C ASN A 70 -2.60 2.23 0.90
N ILE A 71 -1.99 1.14 0.42
CA ILE A 71 -0.62 0.79 0.78
C ILE A 71 0.20 0.81 -0.51
N THR A 72 1.23 1.65 -0.52
CA THR A 72 2.11 1.83 -1.67
C THR A 72 3.52 1.40 -1.32
N ARG A 73 4.16 0.67 -2.24
CA ARG A 73 5.61 0.47 -2.23
C ARG A 73 6.24 1.40 -3.25
N GLN A 74 7.09 2.30 -2.78
CA GLN A 74 7.78 3.28 -3.59
C GLN A 74 9.22 2.84 -3.84
N PHE A 75 9.65 2.92 -5.10
CA PHE A 75 10.99 2.64 -5.57
C PHE A 75 11.61 3.92 -6.13
N ILE A 76 12.86 4.20 -5.77
CA ILE A 76 13.71 5.24 -6.35
C ILE A 76 14.96 4.53 -6.91
N PRO A 77 14.90 3.99 -8.13
CA PRO A 77 15.99 3.20 -8.70
C PRO A 77 17.28 4.00 -8.91
N ILE A 78 18.42 3.30 -9.00
CA ILE A 78 19.71 3.87 -9.43
C ILE A 78 20.06 3.33 -10.82
N PRO A 79 20.65 4.14 -11.72
CA PRO A 79 21.11 5.52 -11.52
C PRO A 79 20.02 6.59 -11.62
N ASP A 80 18.82 6.23 -12.04
CA ASP A 80 17.75 7.17 -12.33
C ASP A 80 16.95 7.57 -11.09
N GLN A 81 17.52 8.48 -10.29
CA GLN A 81 16.84 9.05 -9.12
C GLN A 81 15.72 10.04 -9.49
N SER A 82 15.46 10.25 -10.79
CA SER A 82 14.36 11.09 -11.25
C SER A 82 13.06 10.30 -11.43
N GLU A 83 13.14 8.97 -11.54
CA GLU A 83 11.97 8.10 -11.57
C GLU A 83 11.54 7.71 -10.15
N ILE A 84 10.28 8.00 -9.81
CA ILE A 84 9.65 7.54 -8.57
C ILE A 84 8.57 6.54 -8.96
N LEU A 85 8.91 5.26 -8.93
CA LEU A 85 7.99 4.20 -9.32
C LEU A 85 7.18 3.75 -8.10
N GLN A 86 5.87 3.58 -8.26
CA GLN A 86 4.97 3.21 -7.18
C GLN A 86 4.13 2.00 -7.55
N LEU A 87 4.14 0.97 -6.69
CA LEU A 87 3.18 -0.13 -6.71
C LEU A 87 2.16 0.10 -5.60
N SER A 88 0.91 0.32 -5.98
CA SER A 88 -0.14 0.81 -5.08
C SER A 88 -1.28 -0.20 -5.00
N LEU A 89 -1.58 -0.68 -3.79
CA LEU A 89 -2.76 -1.49 -3.50
C LEU A 89 -3.79 -0.62 -2.77
N THR A 90 -4.88 -0.29 -3.44
CA THR A 90 -5.93 0.57 -2.92
C THR A 90 -7.20 -0.22 -2.65
N LEU A 91 -7.76 -0.02 -1.46
CA LEU A 91 -9.03 -0.57 -1.01
C LEU A 91 -9.99 0.60 -0.88
N THR A 92 -11.04 0.57 -1.69
CA THR A 92 -12.02 1.65 -1.76
C THR A 92 -13.31 1.21 -1.08
N TYR A 93 -13.77 2.01 -0.12
CA TYR A 93 -14.95 1.77 0.69
C TYR A 93 -16.03 2.78 0.34
N SER A 94 -17.29 2.43 0.59
CA SER A 94 -18.35 3.44 0.65
C SER A 94 -18.08 4.34 1.87
N SER A 95 -17.99 5.64 1.65
CA SER A 95 -17.94 6.62 2.74
C SER A 95 -19.24 6.52 3.53
N ASN A 96 -19.14 6.00 4.74
CA ASN A 96 -20.20 6.02 5.73
C ASN A 96 -19.85 7.11 6.76
N ASN A 97 -20.76 7.37 7.70
CA ASN A 97 -20.52 8.36 8.75
C ASN A 97 -19.25 8.09 9.57
N GLU A 98 -18.75 6.85 9.60
CA GLU A 98 -17.56 6.47 10.37
C GLU A 98 -16.28 7.06 9.76
N PHE A 99 -16.17 7.13 8.42
CA PHE A 99 -15.01 7.74 7.77
C PHE A 99 -15.03 9.26 7.71
N ASN A 100 -16.21 9.89 7.83
CA ASN A 100 -16.37 11.35 7.67
C ASN A 100 -15.60 12.19 8.71
N GLU A 101 -15.29 11.62 9.87
CA GLU A 101 -14.57 12.30 10.94
C GLU A 101 -13.05 12.17 10.82
N ILE A 102 -12.56 11.27 9.96
CA ILE A 102 -11.13 10.99 9.81
C ILE A 102 -10.53 11.96 8.80
N LYS A 103 -9.60 12.79 9.28
CA LYS A 103 -8.78 13.65 8.41
C LYS A 103 -7.85 12.79 7.57
N SER A 104 -7.69 13.15 6.30
CA SER A 104 -6.72 12.50 5.41
C SER A 104 -5.31 12.57 6.00
N GLY A 105 -4.52 11.53 5.77
CA GLY A 105 -3.17 11.44 6.28
C GLY A 105 -2.38 10.28 5.69
N ASN A 106 -1.15 10.13 6.18
CA ASN A 106 -0.26 9.07 5.75
C ASN A 106 0.75 8.67 6.83
N MET A 107 1.38 7.52 6.65
CA MET A 107 2.46 6.99 7.47
C MET A 107 3.52 6.37 6.55
N TRP A 108 4.79 6.64 6.83
CA TRP A 108 5.91 6.09 6.05
C TRP A 108 6.66 5.01 6.82
N CYS A 109 7.18 4.05 6.08
CA CYS A 109 8.20 3.10 6.51
C CYS A 109 9.37 3.20 5.52
N GLU A 110 10.38 3.95 5.94
CA GLU A 110 11.55 4.29 5.11
C GLU A 110 12.59 3.17 5.06
N SER A 111 12.48 2.19 5.96
CA SER A 111 13.37 1.03 6.00
C SER A 111 12.75 -0.16 6.75
N GLU A 112 13.32 -1.35 6.53
CA GLU A 112 12.88 -2.58 7.20
C GLU A 112 12.96 -2.50 8.74
N ASN A 113 13.88 -1.70 9.29
CA ASN A 113 14.01 -1.49 10.73
C ASN A 113 12.79 -0.77 11.35
N GLN A 114 12.04 0.00 10.54
CA GLN A 114 10.83 0.68 10.98
C GLN A 114 9.57 -0.19 10.86
N MET A 115 9.66 -1.36 10.22
CA MET A 115 8.50 -2.20 9.87
C MET A 115 7.62 -2.55 11.07
N GLY A 116 8.24 -2.87 12.22
CA GLY A 116 7.50 -3.21 13.44
C GLY A 116 6.65 -2.05 13.95
N THR A 117 7.21 -0.83 13.96
CA THR A 117 6.49 0.38 14.34
C THR A 117 5.42 0.74 13.31
N PHE A 118 5.75 0.67 12.03
CA PHE A 118 4.83 0.95 10.93
C PHE A 118 3.56 0.08 10.97
N ILE A 119 3.73 -1.24 11.09
CA ILE A 119 2.59 -2.16 11.21
C ILE A 119 1.78 -1.83 12.46
N LYS A 120 2.44 -1.61 13.60
CA LYS A 120 1.76 -1.25 14.85
C LYS A 120 0.95 0.03 14.71
N ASP A 121 1.48 1.06 14.06
CA ASP A 121 0.82 2.35 13.88
C ASP A 121 -0.41 2.22 12.97
N ILE A 122 -0.30 1.47 11.87
CA ILE A 122 -1.44 1.14 10.99
C ILE A 122 -2.53 0.43 11.79
N LEU A 123 -2.21 -0.67 12.48
CA LEU A 123 -3.20 -1.48 13.20
C LEU A 123 -3.90 -0.69 14.33
N ASN A 124 -3.24 0.34 14.87
CA ASN A 124 -3.81 1.19 15.91
C ASN A 124 -4.58 2.40 15.36
N HIS A 125 -4.43 2.71 14.06
CA HIS A 125 -5.06 3.87 13.44
C HIS A 125 -6.57 3.69 13.25
N GLU A 126 -7.33 4.77 13.42
CA GLU A 126 -8.80 4.77 13.31
C GLU A 126 -9.26 4.35 11.90
N ALA A 127 -8.60 4.85 10.86
CA ALA A 127 -8.94 4.50 9.48
C ALA A 127 -8.83 2.99 9.21
N TYR A 128 -7.79 2.34 9.72
CA TYR A 128 -7.61 0.90 9.58
C TYR A 128 -8.66 0.13 10.41
N LYS A 129 -8.93 0.58 11.64
CA LYS A 129 -9.92 -0.07 12.52
C LYS A 129 -11.32 -0.08 11.92
N ILE A 130 -11.73 1.02 11.26
CA ILE A 130 -13.00 1.06 10.50
C ILE A 130 -12.91 0.14 9.27
N ALA A 131 -11.82 0.23 8.51
CA ALA A 131 -11.62 -0.58 7.31
C ALA A 131 -11.67 -2.10 7.60
N GLU A 132 -11.25 -2.54 8.80
CA GLU A 132 -11.29 -3.93 9.26
C GLU A 132 -12.72 -4.45 9.52
N THR A 133 -13.68 -3.57 9.82
CA THR A 133 -15.09 -3.97 10.01
C THR A 133 -15.91 -3.95 8.72
N LEU A 134 -15.31 -3.49 7.62
CA LEU A 134 -15.98 -3.28 6.34
C LEU A 134 -15.41 -4.18 5.24
N THR A 135 -16.22 -4.40 4.21
CA THR A 135 -15.76 -5.02 2.96
C THR A 135 -15.51 -3.94 1.92
N PRO A 136 -14.31 -3.90 1.29
CA PRO A 136 -14.06 -2.99 0.17
C PRO A 136 -15.08 -3.18 -0.95
N LYS A 137 -15.48 -2.08 -1.58
CA LYS A 137 -16.32 -2.11 -2.78
C LYS A 137 -15.49 -2.34 -4.04
N GLU A 138 -14.25 -1.90 -4.00
CA GLU A 138 -13.33 -1.93 -5.12
C GLU A 138 -11.91 -2.10 -4.55
N ILE A 139 -11.11 -2.90 -5.24
CA ILE A 139 -9.72 -3.17 -4.90
C ILE A 139 -8.92 -3.02 -6.18
N THR A 140 -7.95 -2.12 -6.19
CA THR A 140 -7.12 -1.84 -7.37
C THR A 140 -5.66 -2.03 -7.04
N LEU A 141 -4.93 -2.61 -7.98
CA LEU A 141 -3.49 -2.72 -7.96
C LEU A 141 -2.96 -1.94 -9.17
N THR A 142 -2.22 -0.86 -8.92
CA THR A 142 -1.67 -0.01 -9.98
C THR A 142 -0.15 0.07 -9.87
N PHE A 143 0.48 0.30 -11.01
CA PHE A 143 1.91 0.58 -11.09
C PHE A 143 2.14 1.78 -11.99
N GLU A 144 2.75 2.83 -11.44
CA GLU A 144 2.91 4.11 -12.11
C GLU A 144 4.24 4.79 -11.78
N ASN A 145 4.63 5.77 -12.60
CA ASN A 145 5.68 6.71 -12.29
C ASN A 145 5.02 7.95 -11.68
N ALA A 146 5.32 8.26 -10.43
CA ALA A 146 4.84 9.44 -9.74
C ALA A 146 5.59 10.66 -10.26
N GLU A 147 4.88 11.51 -11.03
CA GLU A 147 5.37 12.79 -11.55
C GLU A 147 5.44 13.90 -10.48
#